data_AF-B2VJW1-F1
#
_entry.id   AF-B2VJW1-F1
#
_cell.length_a   1.000
_cell.length_b   1.000
_cell.length_c   1.000
_cell.angle_alpha   90.00
_cell.angle_beta   90.00
_cell.angle_gamma   90.00
#
_symmetry.space_group_name_H-M   'P 1'
#
loop_
_entity.id
_entity.type
_entity.pdbx_description
1 polymer ?
#
loop_
_entity_poly.entity_id
_entity_poly.type
_entity_poly.pdbx_seq_one_letter_code
_entity_poly.pdbx_strand_id
1 'polypeptide(L)'
;MKKLILASLLVTQPLLAATPDYSSLQGTWQVDAVKVADSPVQAVVDNDPQYMGAEVTFSADKIVWNKGTPQRPIDPSIDNCLHKPTLTVAGKNDPEQGYQIDDGFTVLCGAEPWGPGAGAVVTRPENGMLTLFWYDGAILSLKKVVD
;
A
#
# COMPACT_ATOMS: atom_id res chain seq x y z
N MET A 1 23.21 58.35 16.34
CA MET A 1 22.65 57.51 15.26
C MET A 1 23.39 56.18 15.25
N LYS A 2 22.72 55.06 15.53
CA LYS A 2 23.24 53.70 15.33
C LYS A 2 22.03 52.79 15.12
N LYS A 3 21.75 52.43 13.87
CA LYS A 3 20.69 51.50 13.49
C LYS A 3 21.27 50.09 13.60
N LEU A 4 20.81 49.31 14.57
CA LEU A 4 21.03 47.86 14.61
C LEU A 4 19.97 47.21 13.73
N ILE A 5 20.40 46.60 12.63
CA ILE A 5 19.56 45.75 11.79
C ILE A 5 19.72 44.33 12.36
N LEU A 6 18.69 43.83 13.04
CA LEU A 6 18.57 42.40 13.35
C LEU A 6 18.16 41.68 12.07
N ALA A 7 19.08 40.93 11.47
CA ALA A 7 18.77 40.00 10.40
C ALA A 7 18.24 38.69 11.03
N SER A 8 16.93 38.49 10.96
CA SER A 8 16.29 37.23 11.35
C SER A 8 16.52 36.18 10.26
N LEU A 9 17.45 35.26 10.51
CA LEU A 9 17.61 34.04 9.72
C LEU A 9 16.41 33.12 10.02
N LEU A 10 15.42 33.11 9.12
CA LEU A 10 14.39 32.08 9.08
C LEU A 10 15.05 30.78 8.61
N VAL A 11 15.39 29.91 9.55
CA VAL A 11 15.80 28.54 9.26
C VAL A 11 14.52 27.77 8.92
N THR A 12 14.22 27.62 7.64
CA THR A 12 13.20 26.67 7.16
C THR A 12 13.74 25.26 7.35
N GLN A 13 13.34 24.61 8.45
CA GLN A 13 13.61 23.19 8.62
C GLN A 13 12.77 22.41 7.59
N PRO A 14 13.37 21.48 6.83
CA PRO A 14 12.59 20.58 5.99
C PRO A 14 11.72 19.72 6.91
N LEU A 15 10.40 19.86 6.79
CA LEU A 15 9.45 18.91 7.35
C LEU A 15 9.71 17.57 6.66
N LEU A 16 10.40 16.67 7.36
CA LEU A 16 10.40 15.26 6.97
C LEU A 16 8.94 14.81 6.99
N ALA A 17 8.39 14.49 5.82
CA ALA A 17 7.07 13.88 5.75
C ALA A 17 7.08 12.63 6.62
N ALA A 18 6.29 12.62 7.69
CA ALA A 18 6.19 11.47 8.56
C ALA A 18 5.72 10.27 7.73
N THR A 19 6.44 9.15 7.82
CA THR A 19 5.93 7.86 7.36
C THR A 19 4.54 7.66 7.97
N PRO A 20 3.50 7.36 7.16
CA PRO A 20 2.17 7.15 7.67
C PRO A 20 2.20 6.08 8.74
N ASP A 21 1.41 6.33 9.77
CA ASP A 21 1.16 5.33 10.76
C ASP A 21 0.37 4.19 10.12
N TYR A 22 0.90 2.96 10.27
CA TYR A 22 0.24 1.74 9.85
C TYR A 22 -1.18 1.64 10.44
N SER A 23 -1.43 2.25 11.61
CA SER A 23 -2.76 2.32 12.21
C SER A 23 -3.85 2.86 11.27
N SER A 24 -3.48 3.73 10.32
CA SER A 24 -4.40 4.27 9.31
C SER A 24 -4.96 3.21 8.36
N LEU A 25 -4.22 2.13 8.10
CA LEU A 25 -4.64 1.01 7.25
C LEU A 25 -5.57 0.05 7.99
N GLN A 26 -5.64 0.10 9.32
CA GLN A 26 -6.34 -0.93 10.09
C GLN A 26 -7.83 -1.00 9.75
N GLY A 27 -8.36 -2.22 9.72
CA GLY A 27 -9.73 -2.54 9.34
C GLY A 27 -9.80 -3.48 8.14
N THR A 28 -11.03 -3.78 7.73
CA THR A 28 -11.31 -4.66 6.59
C THR A 28 -11.59 -3.83 5.35
N TRP A 29 -11.02 -4.26 4.23
CA TRP A 29 -11.11 -3.59 2.95
C TRP A 29 -11.48 -4.60 1.87
N GLN A 30 -12.40 -4.21 1.01
CA GLN A 30 -12.86 -5.02 -0.11
C GLN A 30 -12.34 -4.43 -1.42
N VAL A 31 -11.87 -5.28 -2.33
CA VAL A 31 -11.50 -4.87 -3.68
C VAL A 31 -12.75 -4.45 -4.45
N ASP A 32 -12.83 -3.18 -4.80
CA ASP A 32 -13.95 -2.55 -5.52
C ASP A 32 -13.62 -2.28 -7.01
N ALA A 33 -12.32 -2.19 -7.35
CA ALA A 33 -11.86 -2.14 -8.73
C ALA A 33 -10.45 -2.71 -8.87
N VAL A 34 -10.13 -3.17 -10.08
CA VAL A 34 -8.77 -3.56 -10.49
C VAL A 34 -8.37 -2.74 -11.71
N LYS A 35 -7.18 -2.17 -11.68
CA LYS A 35 -6.52 -1.61 -12.86
C LYS A 35 -5.23 -2.37 -13.12
N VAL A 36 -4.78 -2.32 -14.37
CA VAL A 36 -3.54 -2.96 -14.79
C VAL A 36 -2.44 -1.91 -14.86
N ALA A 37 -1.27 -2.19 -14.29
CA ALA A 37 -0.08 -1.40 -14.59
C ALA A 37 0.36 -1.62 -16.04
N ASP A 38 0.78 -0.57 -16.73
CA ASP A 38 1.31 -0.69 -18.10
C ASP A 38 2.55 -1.59 -18.11
N SER A 39 2.40 -2.78 -18.68
CA SER A 39 3.40 -3.85 -18.70
C SER A 39 3.44 -4.51 -20.08
N PRO A 40 4.60 -4.89 -20.64
CA PRO A 40 4.69 -5.74 -21.82
C PRO A 40 4.03 -7.12 -21.68
N VAL A 41 3.76 -7.59 -20.45
CA VAL A 41 3.10 -8.87 -20.18
C VAL A 41 1.89 -8.62 -19.29
N GLN A 42 0.70 -8.67 -19.89
CA GLN A 42 -0.55 -8.45 -19.18
C GLN A 42 -1.12 -9.78 -18.68
N ALA A 43 -0.98 -10.04 -17.38
CA ALA A 43 -1.52 -11.21 -16.70
C ALA A 43 -2.89 -10.97 -16.04
N VAL A 44 -3.30 -9.71 -15.91
CA VAL A 44 -4.59 -9.30 -15.33
C VAL A 44 -5.29 -8.29 -16.25
N VAL A 45 -6.61 -8.18 -16.15
CA VAL A 45 -7.42 -7.20 -16.88
C VAL A 45 -8.10 -6.18 -15.96
N ASP A 46 -8.66 -5.12 -16.52
CA ASP A 46 -9.46 -4.18 -15.73
C ASP A 46 -10.65 -4.90 -15.08
N ASN A 47 -10.83 -4.67 -13.78
CA ASN A 47 -11.79 -5.38 -12.91
C ASN A 47 -11.66 -6.90 -12.99
N ASP A 48 -10.43 -7.41 -13.00
CA ASP A 48 -10.15 -8.83 -13.09
C ASP A 48 -10.94 -9.65 -12.05
N PRO A 49 -11.79 -10.62 -12.47
CA PRO A 49 -12.57 -11.46 -11.56
C PRO A 49 -11.71 -12.25 -10.57
N GLN A 50 -10.41 -12.38 -10.83
CA GLN A 50 -9.45 -12.95 -9.90
C GLN A 50 -9.39 -12.20 -8.56
N TYR A 51 -9.62 -10.89 -8.53
CA TYR A 51 -9.51 -10.07 -7.32
C TYR A 51 -10.81 -9.38 -6.90
N MET A 52 -11.75 -9.15 -7.82
CA MET A 52 -12.96 -8.40 -7.52
C MET A 52 -13.76 -8.99 -6.34
N GLY A 53 -14.06 -8.16 -5.35
CA GLY A 53 -14.81 -8.55 -4.15
C GLY A 53 -14.03 -9.37 -3.12
N ALA A 54 -12.72 -9.59 -3.33
CA ALA A 54 -11.82 -10.14 -2.31
C ALA A 54 -11.68 -9.16 -1.14
N GLU A 55 -11.41 -9.68 0.06
CA GLU A 55 -11.35 -8.88 1.28
C GLU A 55 -10.08 -9.17 2.07
N VAL A 56 -9.42 -8.09 2.51
CA VAL A 56 -8.21 -8.11 3.34
C VAL A 56 -8.44 -7.30 4.61
N THR A 57 -8.02 -7.84 5.75
CA THR A 57 -7.96 -7.12 7.01
C THR A 57 -6.52 -6.81 7.37
N PHE A 58 -6.25 -5.52 7.56
CA PHE A 58 -5.05 -5.02 8.20
C PHE A 58 -5.31 -4.92 9.71
N SER A 59 -4.63 -5.75 10.51
CA SER A 59 -4.67 -5.71 11.98
C SER A 59 -3.35 -5.19 12.53
N ALA A 60 -3.31 -4.85 13.82
CA ALA A 60 -2.10 -4.32 14.46
C ALA A 60 -0.92 -5.31 14.48
N ASP A 61 -1.19 -6.62 14.38
CA ASP A 61 -0.23 -7.71 14.54
C ASP A 61 -0.15 -8.65 13.33
N LYS A 62 -1.04 -8.49 12.33
CA LYS A 62 -1.13 -9.35 11.16
C LYS A 62 -1.89 -8.70 10.00
N ILE A 63 -1.74 -9.26 8.81
CA ILE A 63 -2.55 -8.95 7.62
C ILE A 63 -3.13 -10.27 7.12
N VAL A 64 -4.44 -10.31 6.89
CA VAL A 64 -5.14 -11.54 6.50
C VAL A 64 -6.09 -11.25 5.36
N TRP A 65 -5.95 -11.96 4.24
CA TRP A 65 -7.01 -12.07 3.26
C TRP A 65 -8.10 -12.99 3.84
N ASN A 66 -9.29 -12.44 4.10
CA ASN A 66 -10.40 -13.20 4.69
C ASN A 66 -11.29 -13.86 3.63
N LYS A 67 -11.26 -13.30 2.42
CA LYS A 67 -12.09 -13.74 1.30
C LYS A 67 -11.31 -13.58 0.01
N GLY A 68 -11.08 -14.69 -0.68
CA GLY A 68 -10.53 -14.72 -2.04
C GLY A 68 -11.64 -14.84 -3.06
N THR A 69 -11.28 -15.23 -4.28
CA THR A 69 -12.23 -15.53 -5.35
C THR A 69 -12.09 -16.99 -5.78
N PRO A 70 -13.06 -17.56 -6.53
CA PRO A 70 -12.90 -18.89 -7.10
C PRO A 70 -11.68 -19.03 -8.02
N GLN A 71 -11.25 -17.95 -8.68
CA GLN A 71 -10.14 -17.93 -9.62
C GLN A 71 -8.79 -17.75 -8.92
N ARG A 72 -8.77 -17.07 -7.77
CA ARG A 72 -7.62 -16.99 -6.87
C ARG A 72 -8.07 -17.28 -5.44
N PRO A 73 -8.08 -18.57 -5.06
CA PRO A 73 -8.18 -18.95 -3.67
C PRO A 73 -7.03 -18.33 -2.88
N ILE A 74 -7.28 -18.00 -1.62
CA ILE A 74 -6.24 -17.53 -0.71
C ILE A 74 -5.28 -18.68 -0.42
N ASP A 75 -3.99 -18.44 -0.56
CA ASP A 75 -2.94 -19.26 0.04
C ASP A 75 -2.41 -18.53 1.29
N PRO A 76 -2.85 -18.92 2.50
CA PRO A 76 -2.47 -18.22 3.73
C PRO A 76 -0.97 -18.21 4.00
N SER A 77 -0.18 -19.08 3.38
CA SER A 77 1.27 -19.15 3.60
C SER A 77 2.04 -18.05 2.88
N ILE A 78 1.47 -17.48 1.83
CA ILE A 78 2.11 -16.43 1.01
C ILE A 78 1.29 -15.12 1.01
N ASP A 79 -0.04 -15.21 1.06
CA ASP A 79 -0.91 -14.04 0.98
C ASP A 79 -1.03 -13.31 2.33
N ASN A 80 -0.86 -14.01 3.46
CA ASN A 80 -1.02 -13.42 4.79
C ASN A 80 0.31 -13.01 5.42
N CYS A 81 0.26 -11.97 6.24
CA CYS A 81 1.33 -11.60 7.15
C CYS A 81 0.97 -12.01 8.57
N LEU A 82 1.76 -12.88 9.20
CA LEU A 82 1.52 -13.36 10.58
C LEU A 82 2.45 -12.73 11.63
N HIS A 83 3.17 -11.67 11.26
CA HIS A 83 4.01 -10.88 12.16
C HIS A 83 3.55 -9.43 12.17
N LYS A 84 4.02 -8.65 13.15
CA LYS A 84 3.68 -7.24 13.26
C LYS A 84 4.02 -6.49 11.96
N PRO A 85 3.02 -5.94 11.27
CA PRO A 85 3.25 -5.22 10.04
C PRO A 85 3.76 -3.81 10.29
N THR A 86 4.61 -3.31 9.39
CA THR A 86 5.13 -1.93 9.41
C THR A 86 5.18 -1.36 8.01
N LEU A 87 5.31 -0.03 7.91
CA LEU A 87 5.41 0.69 6.64
C LEU A 87 6.81 1.27 6.47
N THR A 88 7.31 1.18 5.25
CA THR A 88 8.49 1.90 4.80
C THR A 88 8.12 2.71 3.57
N VAL A 89 8.80 3.84 3.34
CA VAL A 89 8.58 4.63 2.11
C VAL A 89 8.85 3.72 0.92
N ALA A 90 7.89 3.64 0.00
CA ALA A 90 8.13 2.98 -1.28
C ALA A 90 9.19 3.80 -2.02
N GLY A 91 10.40 3.25 -2.15
CA GLY A 91 11.48 3.87 -2.90
C GLY A 91 11.25 3.73 -4.41
N LYS A 92 12.33 3.80 -5.19
CA LYS A 92 12.33 3.36 -6.60
C LYS A 92 12.30 1.83 -6.75
N ASN A 93 12.07 1.12 -5.66
CA ASN A 93 12.07 -0.34 -5.62
C ASN A 93 10.71 -0.81 -6.11
N ASP A 94 10.71 -1.02 -7.41
CA ASP A 94 9.68 -1.54 -8.27
C ASP A 94 9.05 -2.84 -7.74
N PRO A 95 7.72 -2.96 -7.66
CA PRO A 95 7.11 -4.24 -7.37
C PRO A 95 6.89 -5.11 -8.63
N GLU A 96 7.03 -4.60 -9.86
CA GLU A 96 7.37 -5.32 -11.13
C GLU A 96 7.01 -4.48 -12.37
N GLN A 97 7.95 -3.67 -12.88
CA GLN A 97 7.94 -2.94 -14.18
C GLN A 97 7.59 -1.44 -14.17
N GLY A 98 8.07 -0.68 -13.18
CA GLY A 98 8.19 0.77 -13.28
C GLY A 98 6.94 1.57 -12.91
N TYR A 99 5.90 0.90 -12.39
CA TYR A 99 4.77 1.59 -11.77
C TYR A 99 5.19 2.12 -10.40
N GLN A 100 5.41 3.43 -10.35
CA GLN A 100 5.70 4.15 -9.10
C GLN A 100 4.39 4.71 -8.56
N ILE A 101 4.05 4.32 -7.34
CA ILE A 101 2.98 4.96 -6.57
C ILE A 101 3.60 6.13 -5.84
N ASP A 102 3.29 7.36 -6.28
CA ASP A 102 3.64 8.57 -5.55
C ASP A 102 3.06 8.50 -4.13
N ASP A 103 3.89 8.82 -3.14
CA ASP A 103 3.56 8.68 -1.72
C ASP A 103 3.06 7.28 -1.33
N GLY A 104 3.55 6.24 -2.00
CA GLY A 104 3.31 4.84 -1.65
C GLY A 104 4.19 4.34 -0.50
N PHE A 105 3.75 3.26 0.14
CA PHE A 105 4.48 2.61 1.23
C PHE A 105 4.59 1.11 1.00
N THR A 106 5.80 0.58 1.04
CA THR A 106 6.03 -0.87 1.05
C THR A 106 5.65 -1.40 2.43
N VAL A 107 4.87 -2.48 2.43
CA VAL A 107 4.44 -3.16 3.65
C VAL A 107 5.45 -4.24 4.01
N LEU A 108 5.93 -4.22 5.25
CA LEU A 108 6.78 -5.27 5.81
C LEU A 108 5.96 -6.16 6.75
N CYS A 109 6.19 -7.47 6.70
CA CYS A 109 5.77 -8.45 7.67
C CYS A 109 6.91 -8.82 8.62
N GLY A 110 6.98 -8.18 9.78
CA GLY A 110 8.18 -8.25 10.61
C GLY A 110 9.35 -7.59 9.90
N ALA A 111 10.40 -8.36 9.57
CA ALA A 111 11.59 -7.86 8.87
C ALA A 111 11.55 -8.04 7.34
N GLU A 112 10.62 -8.84 6.83
CA GLU A 112 10.55 -9.22 5.41
C GLU A 112 9.45 -8.44 4.69
N PRO A 113 9.55 -8.17 3.38
CA PRO A 113 8.46 -7.61 2.60
C PRO A 113 7.24 -8.55 2.58
N TRP A 114 6.04 -7.97 2.65
CA TRP A 114 4.78 -8.70 2.45
C TRP A 114 4.27 -8.48 1.03
N GLY A 115 3.88 -9.55 0.33
CA GLY A 115 3.33 -9.48 -1.03
C GLY A 115 4.35 -9.81 -2.13
N PRO A 116 4.04 -9.49 -3.40
CA PRO A 116 4.86 -9.88 -4.55
C PRO A 116 6.22 -9.17 -4.61
N GLY A 117 7.21 -9.81 -5.23
CA GLY A 117 8.49 -9.20 -5.59
C GLY A 117 9.19 -8.53 -4.39
N ALA A 118 9.36 -7.21 -4.47
CA ALA A 118 9.99 -6.38 -3.42
C ALA A 118 9.02 -5.99 -2.29
N GLY A 119 7.78 -6.47 -2.31
CA GLY A 119 6.71 -6.17 -1.37
C GLY A 119 5.57 -5.40 -2.03
N ALA A 120 4.37 -5.62 -1.49
CA ALA A 120 3.18 -4.87 -1.85
C ALA A 120 3.32 -3.41 -1.43
N VAL A 121 2.76 -2.53 -2.27
CA VAL A 121 2.78 -1.09 -2.06
C VAL A 121 1.37 -0.59 -1.83
N VAL A 122 1.18 0.15 -0.74
CA VAL A 122 -0.10 0.75 -0.37
C VAL A 122 -0.05 2.27 -0.40
N THR A 123 -1.14 2.91 -0.80
CA THR A 123 -1.31 4.36 -0.59
C THR A 123 -1.84 4.64 0.82
N ARG A 124 -1.67 5.90 1.28
CA ARG A 124 -2.41 6.39 2.44
C ARG A 124 -3.92 6.29 2.14
N PRO A 125 -4.74 5.80 3.08
CA PRO A 125 -6.18 5.79 2.87
C PRO A 125 -6.77 7.20 2.83
N GLU A 126 -7.64 7.45 1.86
CA GLU A 126 -8.35 8.71 1.68
C GLU A 126 -9.81 8.43 1.36
N ASN A 127 -10.74 9.10 2.05
CA ASN A 127 -12.19 8.95 1.86
C ASN A 127 -12.69 7.49 1.89
N GLY A 128 -12.08 6.65 2.74
CA GLY A 128 -12.44 5.24 2.86
C GLY A 128 -11.96 4.38 1.68
N MET A 129 -11.04 4.89 0.87
CA MET A 129 -10.39 4.16 -0.22
C MET A 129 -8.89 4.05 0.05
N LEU A 130 -8.26 2.96 -0.36
CA LEU A 130 -6.81 2.85 -0.50
C LEU A 130 -6.48 2.06 -1.76
N THR A 131 -5.27 2.20 -2.25
CA THR A 131 -4.75 1.42 -3.37
C THR A 131 -3.71 0.43 -2.86
N LEU A 132 -3.75 -0.80 -3.38
CA LEU A 132 -2.76 -1.85 -3.13
C LEU A 132 -2.22 -2.33 -4.48
N PHE A 133 -0.92 -2.16 -4.70
CA PHE A 133 -0.23 -2.88 -5.76
C PHE A 133 0.01 -4.33 -5.31
N TRP A 134 -0.39 -5.27 -6.15
CA TRP A 134 -0.41 -6.69 -5.85
C TRP A 134 0.18 -7.51 -7.01
N TYR A 135 0.05 -8.83 -6.95
CA TYR A 135 0.63 -9.75 -7.94
C TYR A 135 0.23 -9.39 -9.37
N ASP A 136 1.10 -9.77 -10.31
CA ASP A 136 0.81 -9.74 -11.75
C ASP A 136 0.53 -8.34 -12.31
N GLY A 137 1.02 -7.29 -11.62
CA GLY A 137 0.80 -5.90 -11.99
C GLY A 137 -0.58 -5.36 -11.63
N ALA A 138 -1.34 -6.06 -10.77
CA ALA A 138 -2.67 -5.63 -10.36
C ALA A 138 -2.62 -4.43 -9.42
N ILE A 139 -3.31 -3.35 -9.79
CA ILE A 139 -3.55 -2.18 -8.96
C ILE A 139 -4.97 -2.28 -8.41
N LEU A 140 -5.08 -2.73 -7.17
CA LEU A 140 -6.35 -2.95 -6.50
C LEU A 140 -6.80 -1.65 -5.82
N SER A 141 -7.99 -1.17 -6.17
CA SER A 141 -8.68 -0.13 -5.41
C SER A 141 -9.54 -0.79 -4.37
N LEU A 142 -9.24 -0.56 -3.09
CA LEU A 142 -9.94 -1.16 -1.98
C LEU A 142 -10.80 -0.12 -1.27
N LYS A 143 -12.05 -0.50 -1.03
CA LYS A 143 -13.02 0.26 -0.26
C LYS A 143 -13.12 -0.30 1.14
N LYS A 144 -13.12 0.59 2.14
CA LYS A 144 -13.30 0.19 3.53
C LYS A 144 -14.67 -0.45 3.72
N VAL A 145 -14.68 -1.64 4.31
CA VAL A 145 -15.91 -2.29 4.77
C VAL A 145 -16.32 -1.56 6.05
N VAL A 146 -17.51 -0.96 6.02
CA VAL A 146 -18.11 -0.31 7.17
C VAL A 146 -19.13 -1.29 7.72
N ASP A 147 -18.91 -1.76 8.95
CA ASP A 147 -19.90 -2.53 9.70
C ASP A 147 -21.07 -1.65 10.15
#